data_AF-A0AAV5CMJ0-F1
#
_entry.id   AF-A0AAV5CMJ0-F1
#
_cell.length_a   1.000
_cell.length_b   1.000
_cell.length_c   1.000
_cell.angle_alpha   90.00
_cell.angle_beta   90.00
_cell.angle_gamma   90.00
#
_symmetry.space_group_name_H-M   'P 1'
#
loop_
_entity.id
_entity.type
_entity.pdbx_description
1 polymer ?
#
loop_
_entity_poly.entity_id
_entity_poly.type
_entity_poly.pdbx_seq_one_letter_code
_entity_poly.pdbx_strand_id
1 'polypeptide(L)'
;MKVCMLGDAQHVEEAEKMGLDYMDVESLKKMNKNKKLVKKLAKKYHAFLASEAIIKQIPRLLGPGLNKAGKCAFSCLMVVVLL
;
A
#
# COMPACT_ATOMS: atom_id res chain seq x y z
N MET A 1 6.33 7.02 -12.94
CA MET A 1 6.32 6.71 -11.49
C MET A 1 5.03 5.96 -11.19
N LYS A 2 5.06 4.74 -10.62
CA LYS A 2 3.84 3.96 -10.33
C LYS A 2 3.57 3.98 -8.82
N VAL A 3 2.42 4.53 -8.43
CA VAL A 3 1.98 4.66 -7.04
C VAL A 3 0.75 3.79 -6.84
N CYS A 4 0.64 3.15 -5.67
CA CYS A 4 -0.54 2.36 -5.32
C CYS A 4 -1.10 2.81 -3.97
N MET A 5 -2.41 3.01 -3.90
CA MET A 5 -3.18 3.35 -2.69
C MET A 5 -3.57 2.08 -1.94
N LEU A 6 -3.20 2.00 -0.67
CA LEU A 6 -3.54 0.90 0.25
C LEU A 6 -4.49 1.44 1.32
N GLY A 7 -5.77 1.11 1.23
CA GLY A 7 -6.77 1.74 2.08
C GLY A 7 -7.98 0.89 2.36
N ASP A 8 -8.79 1.39 3.29
CA ASP A 8 -10.15 0.94 3.48
C ASP A 8 -11.03 1.40 2.30
N ALA A 9 -12.27 0.91 2.25
CA ALA A 9 -13.18 1.15 1.12
C ALA A 9 -13.30 2.62 0.71
N GLN A 10 -13.37 3.55 1.68
CA GLN A 10 -13.50 4.99 1.40
C GLN A 10 -12.32 5.55 0.60
N HIS A 11 -11.08 5.21 1.00
CA HIS A 11 -9.87 5.68 0.32
C HIS A 11 -9.66 4.97 -1.03
N VAL A 12 -10.16 3.73 -1.15
CA VAL A 12 -10.16 2.99 -2.41
C VAL A 12 -11.08 3.65 -3.42
N GLU A 13 -12.28 4.06 -3.01
CA GLU A 13 -13.23 4.78 -3.88
C GLU A 13 -12.68 6.14 -4.33
N GLU A 14 -12.01 6.87 -3.44
CA GLU A 14 -11.31 8.11 -3.79
C GLU A 14 -10.18 7.87 -4.78
N ALA A 15 -9.37 6.84 -4.56
CA ALA A 15 -8.30 6.45 -5.46
C ALA A 15 -8.84 6.04 -6.84
N GLU A 16 -9.95 5.30 -6.88
CA GLU A 16 -10.61 4.88 -8.11
C GLU A 16 -11.15 6.09 -8.90
N LYS A 17 -11.78 7.06 -8.23
CA LYS A 17 -12.21 8.33 -8.84
C LYS A 17 -11.05 9.13 -9.41
N MET A 18 -9.88 9.07 -8.77
CA MET A 18 -8.65 9.71 -9.24
C MET A 18 -7.90 8.88 -10.31
N GLY A 19 -8.35 7.65 -10.61
CA GLY A 19 -7.69 6.75 -11.54
C GLY A 19 -6.35 6.18 -11.03
N LEU A 20 -6.18 6.09 -9.71
CA LEU A 20 -5.00 5.52 -9.06
C LEU A 20 -5.18 4.01 -8.84
N ASP A 21 -4.10 3.25 -9.03
CA ASP A 21 -4.06 1.84 -8.66
C ASP A 21 -4.30 1.70 -7.15
N TYR A 22 -5.26 0.88 -6.75
CA TYR A 22 -5.58 0.64 -5.34
C TYR A 22 -5.51 -0.84 -4.97
N MET A 23 -5.33 -1.11 -3.68
CA MET A 23 -5.46 -2.44 -3.09
C MET A 23 -6.15 -2.34 -1.75
N ASP A 24 -7.12 -3.21 -1.56
CA ASP A 24 -7.86 -3.39 -0.31
C ASP A 24 -7.09 -4.26 0.70
N VAL A 25 -7.57 -4.21 1.94
CA VAL A 25 -6.99 -4.92 3.09
C VAL A 25 -7.06 -6.44 2.92
N GLU A 26 -8.11 -6.97 2.30
CA GLU A 26 -8.27 -8.41 2.12
C GLU A 26 -7.31 -8.96 1.07
N SER A 27 -7.13 -8.23 -0.03
CA SER A 27 -6.13 -8.52 -1.06
C SER A 27 -4.71 -8.48 -0.51
N LEU A 28 -4.39 -7.51 0.36
CA LEU A 28 -3.11 -7.44 1.06
C LEU A 28 -2.88 -8.67 1.96
N LYS A 29 -3.90 -9.09 2.71
CA LYS A 29 -3.83 -10.30 3.57
C LYS A 29 -3.62 -11.58 2.75
N LYS A 30 -4.29 -11.71 1.60
CA LYS A 30 -4.10 -12.84 0.67
C LYS A 30 -2.68 -12.86 0.09
N MET A 31 -2.10 -11.69 -0.21
CA MET A 31 -0.75 -11.59 -0.78
C MET A 31 0.39 -11.83 0.23
N ASN A 32 0.16 -11.61 1.53
CA ASN A 32 1.16 -11.89 2.58
C ASN A 32 1.57 -13.38 2.63
N LYS A 33 0.64 -14.30 2.31
CA LYS A 33 0.93 -15.74 2.32
C LYS A 33 2.13 -16.12 1.44
N ASN A 34 2.39 -15.35 0.37
CA ASN A 34 3.48 -15.58 -0.56
C ASN A 34 4.47 -14.41 -0.63
N LYS A 35 5.63 -14.55 0.05
CA LYS A 35 6.75 -13.60 -0.02
C LYS A 35 7.26 -13.30 -1.45
N LYS A 36 7.04 -14.21 -2.40
CA LYS A 36 7.39 -14.02 -3.82
C LYS A 36 6.52 -12.94 -4.48
N LEU A 37 5.23 -12.89 -4.17
CA LEU A 37 4.31 -11.90 -4.73
C LEU A 37 4.60 -10.51 -4.15
N VAL A 38 4.89 -10.43 -2.85
CA VAL A 38 5.32 -9.19 -2.18
C VAL A 38 6.57 -8.60 -2.85
N LYS A 39 7.56 -9.43 -3.19
CA LYS A 39 8.76 -8.97 -3.94
C LYS A 39 8.44 -8.50 -5.36
N LYS A 40 7.45 -9.10 -6.04
CA LYS A 40 7.00 -8.62 -7.37
C LYS A 40 6.29 -7.28 -7.26
N LEU A 41 5.46 -7.10 -6.24
CA LEU A 41 4.71 -5.88 -5.96
C LEU A 41 5.66 -4.71 -5.65
N ALA A 42 6.67 -4.96 -4.83
CA ALA A 42 7.75 -4.02 -4.57
C ALA A 42 8.58 -3.69 -5.82
N LYS A 43 8.63 -4.54 -6.86
CA LYS A 43 9.25 -4.18 -8.15
C LYS A 43 8.30 -3.39 -9.06
N LYS A 44 6.99 -3.67 -9.00
CA LYS A 44 5.96 -3.05 -9.84
C LYS A 44 5.71 -1.59 -9.47
N TYR A 45 5.68 -1.26 -8.19
CA TYR A 45 5.37 0.08 -7.68
C TYR A 45 6.62 0.76 -7.10
N HIS A 46 6.68 2.08 -7.25
CA HIS A 46 7.77 2.91 -6.72
C HIS A 46 7.44 3.43 -5.33
N ALA A 47 6.19 3.82 -5.11
CA ALA A 47 5.69 4.29 -3.82
C ALA A 47 4.33 3.66 -3.50
N PHE A 48 4.04 3.56 -2.21
CA PHE A 48 2.73 3.16 -1.71
C PHE A 48 2.22 4.28 -0.82
N LEU A 49 0.94 4.60 -1.00
CA LEU A 49 0.20 5.49 -0.13
C LEU A 49 -0.70 4.60 0.72
N ALA A 50 -0.86 4.91 2.00
CA ALA A 50 -1.66 4.08 2.88
C ALA A 50 -2.42 4.93 3.90
N SER A 51 -3.64 4.50 4.22
CA SER A 51 -4.42 5.06 5.33
C SER A 51 -3.83 4.66 6.68
N GLU A 52 -4.09 5.45 7.72
CA GLU A 52 -3.49 5.26 9.05
C GLU A 52 -3.76 3.85 9.64
N ALA A 53 -4.95 3.30 9.39
CA ALA A 53 -5.34 1.97 9.85
C ALA A 53 -4.47 0.86 9.23
N ILE A 54 -4.02 1.05 7.99
CA ILE A 54 -3.21 0.10 7.22
C ILE A 54 -1.72 0.28 7.52
N ILE A 55 -1.26 1.50 7.80
CA ILE A 55 0.14 1.79 8.17
C ILE A 55 0.60 0.92 9.34
N LYS A 56 -0.24 0.71 10.36
CA LYS A 56 0.07 -0.11 11.54
C LYS A 56 0.15 -1.61 11.21
N GLN A 57 -0.53 -2.05 10.16
CA GLN A 57 -0.59 -3.45 9.74
C GLN A 57 0.49 -3.81 8.70
N ILE A 58 0.92 -2.85 7.87
CA ILE A 58 1.93 -3.02 6.80
C ILE A 58 3.21 -3.73 7.28
N PRO A 59 3.85 -3.35 8.40
CA PRO A 59 5.09 -4.00 8.84
C PRO A 59 4.91 -5.49 9.15
N ARG A 60 3.75 -5.86 9.72
CA ARG A 60 3.39 -7.25 10.02
C ARG A 60 2.95 -8.02 8.76
N LEU A 61 2.20 -7.37 7.86
CA LEU A 61 1.61 -8.00 6.68
C LEU A 61 2.56 -8.12 5.50
N LEU A 62 3.53 -7.23 5.35
CA LEU A 62 4.46 -7.27 4.22
C LEU A 62 5.86 -7.71 4.64
N GLY A 63 6.10 -7.80 5.96
CA GLY A 63 7.32 -8.33 6.55
C GLY A 63 8.60 -7.61 6.06
N PRO A 64 9.78 -8.22 6.22
CA PRO A 64 11.05 -7.63 5.76
C PRO A 64 11.17 -7.51 4.23
N GLY A 65 10.18 -8.00 3.47
CA GLY A 65 10.17 -8.00 2.00
C GLY A 65 10.13 -6.59 1.38
N LEU A 66 9.41 -5.64 2.00
CA LEU A 66 9.42 -4.24 1.57
C LEU A 66 10.57 -3.44 2.17
N ASN A 67 10.99 -3.75 3.40
CA ASN A 67 12.10 -3.04 4.06
C ASN A 67 13.42 -3.25 3.30
N LYS A 68 13.66 -4.46 2.80
CA LYS A 68 14.83 -4.77 1.96
C LYS A 68 14.76 -4.16 0.56
N ALA A 69 13.58 -3.72 0.12
CA ALA A 69 13.38 -3.04 -1.16
C ALA A 69 13.46 -1.51 -1.03
N GLY A 70 13.61 -0.96 0.18
CA GLY A 70 13.70 0.49 0.42
C GLY A 70 12.41 1.26 0.12
N LYS A 71 11.26 0.57 0.05
CA LYS A 71 9.98 1.15 -0.44
C LYS A 71 8.94 1.39 0.66
N CYS A 72 9.37 1.42 1.92
CA CYS A 72 8.50 1.75 3.03
C CYS A 72 8.30 3.28 3.09
N ALA A 73 7.33 3.80 2.34
CA ALA A 73 6.89 5.18 2.47
C ALA A 73 6.01 5.30 3.73
N PHE A 74 6.63 5.53 4.89
CA PHE A 74 5.91 5.77 6.14
C PHE A 74 5.30 7.18 6.26
N SER A 75 5.40 8.02 5.21
CA SER A 75 4.90 9.40 5.23
C SER A 75 3.65 9.55 4.35
N CYS A 76 2.52 8.98 4.77
CA CYS A 76 1.21 9.26 4.17
C CYS A 76 0.23 9.75 5.23
N LEU A 77 0.65 10.73 6.05
CA LEU A 77 -0.23 11.40 7.01
C LEU A 77 -0.73 12.76 6.53
N MET A 78 -0.20 13.32 5.43
CA MET A 78 -0.53 14.69 5.02
C MET A 78 -1.40 14.85 3.77
N VAL A 79 -1.67 13.80 2.98
CA VAL A 79 -2.33 14.00 1.67
C VAL A 79 -3.86 13.87 1.71
N VAL A 80 -4.43 13.12 2.67
CA VAL A 80 -5.90 12.93 2.71
C VAL A 80 -6.64 14.03 3.47
N VAL A 81 -5.98 14.79 4.36
CA VAL A 81 -6.64 15.83 5.15
C VAL A 81 -6.74 17.19 4.41
N LEU A 82 -6.17 17.30 3.19
CA LEU A 82 -6.08 18.59 2.47
C LEU A 82 -6.76 18.65 1.10
N LEU A 83 -7.50 17.60 0.69
CA LEU A 83 -8.31 17.58 -0.54
C LEU A 83 -9.78 17.44 -0.21
#